data_AF-A0A1B9F3C1-F1
#
_entry.id   AF-A0A1B9F3C1-F1
#
_cell.length_a   1.000
_cell.length_b   1.000
_cell.length_c   1.000
_cell.angle_alpha   90.00
_cell.angle_beta   90.00
_cell.angle_gamma   90.00
#
_symmetry.space_group_name_H-M   'P 1'
#
loop_
_entity.id
_entity.type
_entity.pdbx_description
1 polymer ?
#
loop_
_entity_poly.entity_id
_entity_poly.type
_entity_poly.pdbx_seq_one_letter_code
_entity_poly.pdbx_strand_id
1 'polypeptide(L)'
;MNMHLPFEWFVALRYLFSKRKHTFISLITVISMIGVFVGVMALIVVIAVMEGFQSHLKEKFLGINAHIVVRNYNGAFDDTPRLREKILSTSLEQGWSRAKITSITPMCFIQGLLSSNRGVSGALIRGVDPKTVGSVLDIGKVVEGEGLDALGNNSSKIPPLLAGEELLKNLGIGVGEELQIVLPSGTITPFGFMPKIRDFKVIGKISTGMYDYDSSVAFISLRDAQELLGLKNKIHAYELRVSNVDRADAIAETLQRRLGFPFWTMDWKRMSRNLFAALRLEKIAMFVVLTLIILVAAFNIVSTLFMLVMEKREDIAILKAMGATDSQILRIFVYTGFSVGLFGTVFGVIGGVGLCELLKKYQFIKIPKEVYFTDSLPILLDWTDVVVIAVSALVLSLLATIYPARQAAKINPSEALRLG
;
A
#
# COMPACT_ATOMS: atom_id res chain seq x y z
N MET A 1 37.22 20.66 29.43
CA MET A 1 36.21 19.86 30.17
C MET A 1 36.50 18.39 29.87
N ASN A 2 37.40 17.77 30.64
CA ASN A 2 37.81 16.39 30.42
C ASN A 2 36.73 15.47 31.00
N MET A 3 35.80 15.00 30.15
CA MET A 3 34.97 13.86 30.53
C MET A 3 35.90 12.65 30.63
N HIS A 4 36.26 12.27 31.86
CA HIS A 4 36.77 10.93 32.13
C HIS A 4 35.67 9.95 31.74
N LEU A 5 35.74 9.41 30.52
CA LEU A 5 34.87 8.29 30.11
C LEU A 5 35.03 7.18 31.17
N PRO A 6 33.93 6.58 31.64
CA PRO A 6 34.01 5.47 32.58
C PRO A 6 34.92 4.39 31.98
N PHE A 7 35.75 3.78 32.84
CA PHE A 7 36.80 2.82 32.45
C PHE A 7 36.31 1.79 31.43
N GLU A 8 35.08 1.29 31.62
CA GLU A 8 34.46 0.29 30.77
C GLU A 8 34.22 0.78 29.34
N TRP A 9 33.84 2.05 29.16
CA TRP A 9 33.66 2.67 27.84
C TRP A 9 34.99 2.90 27.12
N PHE A 10 36.02 3.34 27.86
CA PHE A 10 37.35 3.54 27.31
C PHE A 10 37.95 2.23 26.77
N VAL A 11 37.82 1.14 27.53
CA VAL A 11 38.29 -0.19 27.10
C VAL A 11 37.47 -0.71 25.92
N ALA A 12 36.14 -0.58 25.96
CA ALA A 12 35.26 -1.02 24.87
C ALA A 12 35.58 -0.34 23.53
N LEU A 13 35.82 0.98 23.54
CA LEU A 13 36.17 1.74 22.33
C LEU A 13 37.55 1.33 21.80
N ARG A 14 38.50 1.04 22.68
CA ARG A 14 39.83 0.58 22.29
C ARG A 14 39.79 -0.80 21.65
N TYR A 15 38.94 -1.71 22.13
CA TYR A 15 38.73 -3.01 21.49
C TYR A 15 38.11 -2.87 20.08
N LEU A 16 37.29 -1.85 19.85
CA LEU A 16 36.70 -1.55 18.55
C LEU A 16 37.69 -0.96 17.52
N PHE A 17 38.63 -0.10 17.95
CA PHE A 17 39.46 0.71 17.04
C PHE A 17 40.98 0.41 17.07
N SER A 18 41.44 -0.66 17.72
CA SER A 18 42.88 -0.95 17.83
C SER A 18 43.52 -1.44 16.52
N LYS A 19 44.49 -0.68 15.99
CA LYS A 19 45.05 -0.83 14.63
C LYS A 19 46.42 -1.51 14.48
N ARG A 20 47.12 -1.94 15.55
CA ARG A 20 48.59 -2.19 15.43
C ARG A 20 49.16 -3.58 15.71
N LYS A 21 48.37 -4.58 16.15
CA LYS A 21 48.85 -5.98 16.27
C LYS A 21 47.84 -7.08 15.93
N HIS A 22 46.56 -6.75 15.76
CA HIS A 22 45.48 -7.73 15.51
C HIS A 22 44.54 -7.26 14.39
N THR A 23 45.00 -7.33 13.13
CA THR A 23 44.19 -6.96 11.95
C THR A 23 42.91 -7.78 11.85
N PHE A 24 42.91 -9.03 12.34
CA PHE A 24 41.75 -9.92 12.38
C PHE A 24 40.60 -9.37 13.26
N ILE A 25 40.90 -8.81 14.43
CA ILE A 25 39.89 -8.26 15.37
C ILE A 25 39.13 -7.08 14.76
N SER A 26 39.87 -6.19 14.09
CA SER A 26 39.27 -5.04 13.39
C SER A 26 38.40 -5.50 12.22
N LEU A 27 38.78 -6.58 11.52
CA LEU A 27 38.01 -7.12 10.39
C LEU A 27 36.70 -7.74 10.85
N ILE A 28 36.74 -8.55 11.91
CA ILE A 28 35.58 -9.21 12.54
C ILE A 28 34.54 -8.18 12.96
N THR A 29 34.98 -7.10 13.62
CA THR A 29 34.11 -6.01 14.07
C THR A 29 33.46 -5.27 12.89
N VAL A 30 34.21 -5.04 11.80
CA VAL A 30 33.71 -4.43 10.56
C VAL A 30 32.69 -5.34 9.88
N ILE A 31 32.93 -6.66 9.79
CA ILE A 31 32.00 -7.62 9.20
C ILE A 31 30.67 -7.62 9.96
N SER A 32 30.71 -7.61 11.29
CA SER A 32 29.52 -7.50 12.13
C SER A 32 28.75 -6.19 11.89
N MET A 33 29.48 -5.07 11.84
CA MET A 33 28.88 -3.76 11.58
C MET A 33 28.22 -3.71 10.20
N ILE A 34 28.86 -4.30 9.18
CA ILE A 34 28.29 -4.45 7.83
C ILE A 34 27.04 -5.34 7.86
N GLY A 35 27.05 -6.44 8.62
CA GLY A 35 25.88 -7.31 8.76
C GLY A 35 24.66 -6.56 9.30
N VAL A 36 24.84 -5.79 10.38
CA VAL A 36 23.77 -4.95 10.94
C VAL A 36 23.36 -3.84 9.98
N PHE A 37 24.34 -3.18 9.34
CA PHE A 37 24.13 -2.14 8.33
C PHE A 37 23.25 -2.65 7.18
N VAL A 38 23.61 -3.78 6.57
CA VAL A 38 22.86 -4.37 5.45
C VAL A 38 21.47 -4.80 5.91
N GLY A 39 21.34 -5.41 7.09
CA GLY A 39 20.06 -5.80 7.65
C GLY A 39 19.11 -4.62 7.82
N VAL A 40 19.54 -3.57 8.51
CA VAL A 40 18.74 -2.35 8.76
C VAL A 40 18.42 -1.62 7.45
N MET A 41 19.39 -1.50 6.54
CA MET A 41 19.17 -0.90 5.22
C MET A 41 18.10 -1.67 4.42
N ALA A 42 18.22 -2.99 4.34
CA ALA A 42 17.26 -3.83 3.62
C ALA A 42 15.86 -3.75 4.23
N LEU A 43 15.76 -3.76 5.57
CA LEU A 43 14.50 -3.60 6.31
C LEU A 43 13.76 -2.31 5.91
N ILE A 44 14.47 -1.18 5.91
CA ILE A 44 13.90 0.14 5.55
C ILE A 44 13.44 0.15 4.10
N VAL A 45 14.28 -0.31 3.17
CA VAL A 45 13.98 -0.27 1.74
C VAL A 45 12.77 -1.13 1.41
N VAL A 46 12.73 -2.35 1.94
CA VAL A 46 11.63 -3.30 1.70
C VAL A 46 10.31 -2.74 2.22
N ILE A 47 10.27 -2.22 3.45
CA ILE A 47 9.04 -1.65 4.01
C ILE A 47 8.60 -0.41 3.22
N ALA A 48 9.53 0.47 2.85
CA ALA A 48 9.20 1.69 2.12
C ALA A 48 8.64 1.41 0.70
N VAL A 49 9.19 0.41 0.00
CA VAL A 49 8.65 -0.04 -1.30
C VAL A 49 7.26 -0.64 -1.13
N MET A 50 7.06 -1.47 -0.10
CA MET A 50 5.77 -2.11 0.14
C MET A 50 4.68 -1.10 0.50
N GLU A 51 4.96 -0.16 1.39
CA GLU A 51 3.98 0.87 1.75
C GLU A 51 3.70 1.80 0.56
N GLY A 52 4.73 2.12 -0.23
CA GLY A 52 4.56 2.85 -1.49
C GLY A 52 3.62 2.14 -2.46
N PHE A 53 3.82 0.84 -2.67
CA PHE A 53 2.98 0.04 -3.56
C PHE A 53 1.54 -0.07 -3.05
N GLN A 54 1.35 -0.36 -1.75
CA GLN A 54 0.02 -0.45 -1.15
C GLN A 54 -0.73 0.87 -1.21
N SER A 55 -0.05 1.98 -0.91
CA SER A 55 -0.63 3.32 -1.01
C SER A 55 -1.02 3.66 -2.44
N HIS A 56 -0.14 3.38 -3.41
CA HIS A 56 -0.41 3.64 -4.82
C HIS A 56 -1.61 2.84 -5.35
N LEU A 57 -1.65 1.53 -5.06
CA LEU A 57 -2.78 0.69 -5.43
C LEU A 57 -4.08 1.16 -4.77
N LYS A 58 -4.03 1.52 -3.49
CA LYS A 58 -5.18 2.04 -2.74
C LYS A 58 -5.68 3.35 -3.35
N GLU A 59 -4.79 4.30 -3.63
CA GLU A 59 -5.14 5.60 -4.23
C GLU A 59 -5.78 5.44 -5.61
N LYS A 60 -5.17 4.62 -6.48
CA LYS A 60 -5.73 4.30 -7.81
C LYS A 60 -7.11 3.66 -7.70
N PHE A 61 -7.27 2.69 -6.80
CA PHE A 61 -8.53 2.00 -6.60
C PHE A 61 -9.64 2.93 -6.08
N LEU A 62 -9.30 3.80 -5.11
CA LEU A 62 -10.22 4.76 -4.48
C LEU A 62 -10.58 5.96 -5.35
N GLY A 63 -9.72 6.35 -6.30
CA GLY A 63 -10.07 7.41 -7.25
C GLY A 63 -11.23 7.00 -8.15
N ILE A 64 -11.23 5.75 -8.62
CA ILE A 64 -12.13 5.29 -9.69
C ILE A 64 -13.44 4.71 -9.13
N ASN A 65 -13.43 4.31 -7.85
CA ASN A 65 -14.56 3.68 -7.18
C ASN A 65 -15.06 4.52 -6.01
N ALA A 66 -16.35 4.42 -5.72
CA ALA A 66 -16.92 5.04 -4.55
C ALA A 66 -16.39 4.41 -3.25
N HIS A 67 -16.33 5.20 -2.18
CA HIS A 67 -15.89 4.71 -0.88
C HIS A 67 -16.92 3.77 -0.25
N ILE A 68 -18.21 4.05 -0.49
CA ILE A 68 -19.34 3.24 -0.02
C ILE A 68 -20.39 3.16 -1.14
N VAL A 69 -20.98 1.98 -1.30
CA VAL A 69 -22.10 1.75 -2.22
C VAL A 69 -23.31 1.29 -1.41
N VAL A 70 -24.47 1.87 -1.69
CA VAL A 70 -25.77 1.47 -1.14
C VAL A 70 -26.58 0.83 -2.25
N ARG A 71 -27.00 -0.42 -2.04
CA ARG A 71 -27.86 -1.17 -2.97
C ARG A 71 -29.07 -1.72 -2.25
N ASN A 72 -29.99 -2.28 -3.01
CA ASN A 72 -31.21 -2.89 -2.51
C ASN A 72 -31.24 -4.37 -2.90
N TYR A 73 -31.60 -5.26 -1.97
CA TYR A 73 -31.74 -6.69 -2.25
C TYR A 73 -32.79 -6.99 -3.34
N ASN A 74 -33.79 -6.13 -3.49
CA ASN A 74 -34.86 -6.26 -4.48
C ASN A 74 -34.48 -5.72 -5.87
N GLY A 75 -33.22 -5.31 -6.08
CA GLY A 75 -32.75 -4.76 -7.34
C GLY A 75 -32.91 -3.23 -7.43
N ALA A 76 -33.45 -2.74 -8.54
CA ALA A 76 -33.58 -1.29 -8.78
C ALA A 76 -34.63 -0.64 -7.85
N PHE A 77 -34.33 0.55 -7.32
CA PHE A 77 -35.16 1.28 -6.36
C PHE A 77 -35.29 2.76 -6.75
N ASP A 78 -36.32 3.45 -6.27
CA ASP A 78 -36.58 4.84 -6.64
C ASP A 78 -35.55 5.81 -6.02
N ASP A 79 -35.00 6.71 -6.85
CA ASP A 79 -34.19 7.83 -6.38
C ASP A 79 -35.09 8.88 -5.72
N THR A 80 -35.05 8.96 -4.38
CA THR A 80 -35.93 9.86 -3.60
C THR A 80 -35.12 10.86 -2.77
N PRO A 81 -35.54 12.15 -2.71
CA PRO A 81 -34.86 13.16 -1.89
C PRO A 81 -34.75 12.77 -0.42
N ARG A 82 -35.79 12.13 0.15
CA ARG A 82 -35.79 11.67 1.54
C ARG A 82 -34.72 10.61 1.82
N LEU A 83 -34.51 9.67 0.90
CA LEU A 83 -33.48 8.65 1.05
C LEU A 83 -32.09 9.28 0.94
N ARG A 84 -31.90 10.20 0.01
CA ARG A 84 -30.65 10.97 -0.17
C ARG A 84 -30.28 11.76 1.09
N GLU A 85 -31.24 12.48 1.67
CA GLU A 85 -31.05 13.25 2.90
C GLU A 85 -30.76 12.36 4.11
N LYS A 86 -31.45 11.22 4.23
CA LYS A 86 -31.17 10.22 5.27
C LYS A 86 -29.75 9.64 5.17
N ILE A 87 -29.25 9.45 3.94
CA ILE A 87 -27.88 9.00 3.72
C ILE A 87 -26.89 10.12 4.09
N LEU A 88 -27.07 11.33 3.57
CA LEU A 88 -26.17 12.47 3.81
C LEU A 88 -26.09 12.91 5.28
N SER A 89 -27.17 12.78 6.04
CA SER A 89 -27.22 13.05 7.48
C SER A 89 -26.51 11.99 8.35
N THR A 90 -25.89 10.99 7.74
CA THR A 90 -25.10 9.99 8.45
C THR A 90 -23.65 10.45 8.61
N SER A 91 -23.28 10.73 9.85
CA SER A 91 -21.94 11.12 10.29
C SER A 91 -21.46 10.21 11.43
N LEU A 92 -20.14 10.05 11.53
CA LEU A 92 -19.47 9.52 12.71
C LEU A 92 -18.96 10.69 13.54
N GLU A 93 -19.62 10.96 14.66
CA GLU A 93 -19.29 12.07 15.56
C GLU A 93 -18.55 11.63 16.83
N GLN A 94 -18.47 10.33 17.09
CA GLN A 94 -17.88 9.80 18.32
C GLN A 94 -16.37 9.53 18.17
N GLY A 95 -15.59 10.11 19.09
CA GLY A 95 -14.15 9.87 19.24
C GLY A 95 -13.24 10.84 18.46
N TRP A 96 -11.95 10.49 18.38
CA TRP A 96 -10.87 11.29 17.75
C TRP A 96 -10.88 11.24 16.22
N SER A 97 -11.87 10.59 15.59
CA SER A 97 -11.94 10.39 14.14
C SER A 97 -13.32 10.74 13.60
N ARG A 98 -13.56 12.03 13.34
CA ARG A 98 -14.79 12.49 12.69
C ARG A 98 -14.75 12.13 11.21
N ALA A 99 -15.81 11.49 10.74
CA ALA A 99 -15.95 11.18 9.32
C ALA A 99 -17.41 11.38 8.89
N LYS A 100 -17.61 12.02 7.74
CA LYS A 100 -18.94 12.28 7.18
C LYS A 100 -19.00 11.93 5.71
N ILE A 101 -20.19 11.64 5.22
CA ILE A 101 -20.45 11.52 3.80
C ILE A 101 -20.39 12.93 3.20
N THR A 102 -19.52 13.14 2.22
CA THR A 102 -19.34 14.44 1.56
C THR A 102 -20.24 14.58 0.34
N SER A 103 -20.42 13.47 -0.39
CA SER A 103 -21.07 13.48 -1.70
C SER A 103 -21.82 12.17 -1.95
N ILE A 104 -22.88 12.24 -2.75
CA ILE A 104 -23.71 11.10 -3.17
C ILE A 104 -24.08 11.26 -4.64
N THR A 105 -24.05 10.16 -5.39
CA THR A 105 -24.51 10.13 -6.78
C THR A 105 -25.37 8.89 -7.03
N PRO A 106 -26.53 9.03 -7.69
CA PRO A 106 -27.30 7.89 -8.19
C PRO A 106 -26.58 7.20 -9.35
N MET A 107 -26.78 5.89 -9.47
CA MET A 107 -26.06 5.06 -10.43
C MET A 107 -26.93 3.94 -11.04
N CYS A 108 -26.79 3.73 -12.35
CA CYS A 108 -27.32 2.58 -13.07
C CYS A 108 -26.19 1.77 -13.72
N PHE A 109 -26.08 0.48 -13.40
CA PHE A 109 -25.17 -0.44 -14.09
C PHE A 109 -25.87 -1.21 -15.20
N ILE A 110 -25.20 -1.31 -16.35
CA ILE A 110 -25.63 -2.05 -17.53
C ILE A 110 -24.48 -2.95 -17.96
N GLN A 111 -24.72 -4.26 -18.07
CA GLN A 111 -23.77 -5.18 -18.70
C GLN A 111 -24.26 -5.48 -20.11
N GLY A 112 -23.45 -5.14 -21.10
CA GLY A 112 -23.83 -5.26 -22.51
C GLY A 112 -22.63 -5.42 -23.42
N LEU A 113 -22.91 -5.67 -24.70
CA LEU A 113 -21.92 -5.64 -25.76
C LEU A 113 -21.93 -4.27 -26.41
N LEU A 114 -20.77 -3.68 -26.59
CA LEU A 114 -20.56 -2.54 -27.47
C LEU A 114 -20.15 -3.07 -28.83
N SER A 115 -20.87 -2.68 -29.86
CA SER A 115 -20.63 -3.13 -31.24
C SER A 115 -20.36 -1.93 -32.13
N SER A 116 -19.32 -2.01 -32.94
CA SER A 116 -19.03 -1.09 -34.04
C SER A 116 -19.04 -1.86 -35.37
N ASN A 117 -18.82 -1.16 -36.47
CA ASN A 117 -18.61 -1.80 -37.78
C ASN A 117 -17.29 -2.59 -37.88
N ARG A 118 -16.37 -2.41 -36.90
CA ARG A 118 -15.01 -2.96 -36.94
C ARG A 118 -14.75 -3.99 -35.85
N GLY A 119 -15.52 -4.01 -34.76
CA GLY A 119 -15.31 -4.92 -33.65
C GLY A 119 -16.44 -4.93 -32.63
N VAL A 120 -16.38 -5.89 -31.71
CA VAL A 120 -17.33 -6.05 -30.60
C VAL A 120 -16.55 -6.26 -29.32
N SER A 121 -16.97 -5.60 -28.24
CA SER A 121 -16.37 -5.78 -26.91
C SER A 121 -17.45 -5.82 -25.83
N GLY A 122 -17.25 -6.64 -24.80
CA GLY A 122 -18.10 -6.62 -23.61
C GLY A 122 -17.71 -5.44 -22.71
N ALA A 123 -18.71 -4.73 -22.18
CA ALA A 123 -18.46 -3.60 -21.29
C ALA A 123 -19.48 -3.47 -20.17
N LEU A 124 -19.01 -2.94 -19.05
CA LEU A 124 -19.83 -2.38 -17.99
C LEU A 124 -20.13 -0.92 -18.34
N ILE A 125 -21.35 -0.67 -18.80
CA ILE A 125 -21.86 0.66 -19.04
C ILE A 125 -22.42 1.24 -17.75
N ARG A 126 -21.92 2.42 -17.38
CA ARG A 126 -22.18 3.15 -16.15
C ARG A 126 -23.06 4.36 -16.46
N GLY A 127 -24.34 4.28 -16.11
CA GLY A 127 -25.29 5.39 -16.14
C GLY A 127 -25.08 6.32 -14.96
N VAL A 128 -24.55 7.52 -15.22
CA VAL A 128 -24.13 8.50 -14.20
C VAL A 128 -24.93 9.79 -14.29
N ASP A 129 -25.16 10.45 -13.16
CA ASP A 129 -25.61 11.85 -13.16
C ASP A 129 -24.39 12.76 -13.35
N PRO A 130 -24.25 13.46 -14.50
CA PRO A 130 -23.08 14.29 -14.80
C PRO A 130 -22.79 15.34 -13.73
N LYS A 131 -23.83 15.86 -13.07
CA LYS A 131 -23.70 16.95 -12.10
C LYS A 131 -23.11 16.49 -10.77
N THR A 132 -23.42 15.28 -10.34
CA THR A 132 -23.02 14.77 -9.02
C THR A 132 -21.83 13.82 -9.10
N VAL A 133 -21.65 13.13 -10.22
CA VAL A 133 -20.68 12.03 -10.31
C VAL A 133 -19.23 12.47 -10.07
N GLY A 134 -18.82 13.64 -10.58
CA GLY A 134 -17.46 14.16 -10.37
C GLY A 134 -17.14 14.50 -8.91
N SER A 135 -18.16 14.69 -8.06
CA SER A 135 -17.97 14.89 -6.61
C SER A 135 -17.78 13.59 -5.84
N VAL A 136 -18.08 12.44 -6.47
CA VAL A 136 -18.01 11.10 -5.87
C VAL A 136 -16.87 10.26 -6.44
N LEU A 137 -16.64 10.36 -7.75
CA LEU A 137 -15.68 9.54 -8.50
C LEU A 137 -14.71 10.45 -9.27
N ASP A 138 -13.45 10.05 -9.29
CA ASP A 138 -12.43 10.60 -10.19
C ASP A 138 -12.39 9.72 -11.45
N ILE A 139 -13.26 10.02 -12.42
CA ILE A 139 -13.55 9.18 -13.60
C ILE A 139 -12.40 9.19 -14.64
N GLY A 140 -11.15 9.20 -14.18
CA GLY A 140 -9.98 9.33 -15.06
C GLY A 140 -9.90 10.70 -15.74
N LYS A 141 -8.83 10.90 -16.51
CA LYS A 141 -8.66 12.11 -17.32
C LYS A 141 -9.35 11.90 -18.66
N VAL A 142 -10.05 12.91 -19.14
CA VAL A 142 -10.50 12.97 -20.53
C VAL A 142 -9.25 13.19 -21.38
N VAL A 143 -8.87 12.16 -22.12
CA VAL A 143 -7.67 12.17 -22.96
C VAL A 143 -7.95 12.93 -24.26
N GLU A 144 -9.18 12.84 -24.77
CA GLU A 144 -9.60 13.43 -26.03
C GLU A 144 -11.12 13.61 -26.03
N GLY A 145 -11.62 14.70 -26.63
CA GLY A 145 -13.04 14.99 -26.76
C GLY A 145 -13.65 15.78 -25.59
N GLU A 146 -14.96 15.63 -25.41
CA GLU A 146 -15.75 16.32 -24.39
C GLU A 146 -15.76 15.55 -23.05
N GLY A 147 -15.98 16.26 -21.94
CA GLY A 147 -15.98 15.69 -20.61
C GLY A 147 -17.34 15.20 -20.12
N LEU A 148 -17.43 14.85 -18.83
CA LEU A 148 -18.64 14.30 -18.21
C LEU A 148 -19.85 15.22 -18.34
N ASP A 149 -19.67 16.53 -18.27
CA ASP A 149 -20.76 17.51 -18.35
C ASP A 149 -21.53 17.41 -19.68
N ALA A 150 -20.86 16.99 -20.75
CA ALA A 150 -21.46 16.80 -22.07
C ALA A 150 -22.41 15.60 -22.14
N LEU A 151 -22.31 14.62 -21.21
CA LEU A 151 -23.25 13.50 -21.16
C LEU A 151 -24.69 13.96 -20.87
N GLY A 152 -24.86 15.11 -20.22
CA GLY A 152 -26.19 15.68 -19.96
C GLY A 152 -26.77 16.43 -21.16
N ASN A 153 -25.97 16.72 -22.19
CA ASN A 153 -26.35 17.58 -23.29
C ASN A 153 -26.96 16.78 -24.44
N ASN A 154 -28.25 16.47 -24.32
CA ASN A 154 -28.99 15.65 -25.31
C ASN A 154 -29.47 16.48 -26.52
N SER A 155 -28.61 17.37 -27.03
CA SER A 155 -28.94 18.25 -28.16
C SER A 155 -29.01 17.51 -29.51
N SER A 156 -28.51 16.26 -29.57
CA SER A 156 -28.54 15.41 -30.76
C SER A 156 -29.55 14.26 -30.58
N LYS A 157 -30.03 13.72 -31.71
CA LYS A 157 -30.96 12.57 -31.75
C LYS A 157 -30.33 11.27 -31.22
N ILE A 158 -29.00 11.21 -31.19
CA ILE A 158 -28.19 10.07 -30.74
C ILE A 158 -27.52 10.49 -29.41
N PRO A 159 -27.75 9.74 -28.32
CA PRO A 159 -27.22 10.10 -27.00
C PRO A 159 -25.69 10.01 -26.94
N PRO A 160 -25.04 10.89 -26.15
CA PRO A 160 -23.59 10.88 -25.97
C PRO A 160 -23.12 9.72 -25.08
N LEU A 161 -21.90 9.23 -25.36
CA LEU A 161 -21.22 8.20 -24.60
C LEU A 161 -19.74 8.52 -24.46
N LEU A 162 -19.19 8.27 -23.28
CA LEU A 162 -17.75 8.27 -23.03
C LEU A 162 -17.28 6.83 -22.84
N ALA A 163 -16.11 6.49 -23.35
CA ALA A 163 -15.55 5.14 -23.23
C ALA A 163 -14.08 5.19 -22.85
N GLY A 164 -13.62 4.12 -22.22
CA GLY A 164 -12.20 3.95 -21.94
C GLY A 164 -11.37 3.88 -23.23
N GLU A 165 -10.13 4.37 -23.16
CA GLU A 165 -9.21 4.42 -24.30
C GLU A 165 -8.97 3.05 -24.94
N GLU A 166 -8.72 2.03 -24.13
CA GLU A 166 -8.43 0.68 -24.62
C GLU A 166 -9.69 0.02 -25.19
N LEU A 167 -10.86 0.33 -24.64
CA LEU A 167 -12.13 -0.14 -25.18
C LEU A 167 -12.40 0.42 -26.58
N LEU A 168 -12.14 1.71 -26.80
CA LEU A 168 -12.28 2.34 -28.12
C LEU A 168 -11.27 1.78 -29.13
N LYS A 169 -10.02 1.53 -28.71
CA LYS A 169 -9.01 0.85 -29.54
C LYS A 169 -9.45 -0.55 -29.95
N ASN A 170 -9.98 -1.34 -29.02
CA ASN A 170 -10.48 -2.69 -29.30
C ASN A 170 -11.69 -2.69 -30.25
N LEU A 171 -12.56 -1.68 -30.15
CA LEU A 171 -13.67 -1.47 -31.07
C LEU A 171 -13.24 -0.87 -32.42
N GLY A 172 -11.98 -0.42 -32.53
CA GLY A 172 -11.41 0.21 -33.71
C GLY A 172 -12.04 1.56 -34.05
N ILE A 173 -12.66 2.26 -33.08
CA ILE A 173 -13.39 3.51 -33.31
C ILE A 173 -12.80 4.70 -32.56
N GLY A 174 -13.03 5.90 -33.09
CA GLY A 174 -12.54 7.16 -32.53
C GLY A 174 -13.62 8.04 -31.90
N VAL A 175 -13.21 9.18 -31.35
CA VAL A 175 -14.14 10.23 -30.91
C VAL A 175 -14.89 10.79 -32.12
N GLY A 176 -16.20 10.94 -32.00
CA GLY A 176 -17.10 11.42 -33.05
C GLY A 176 -17.83 10.31 -33.82
N GLU A 177 -17.35 9.06 -33.75
CA GLU A 177 -17.99 7.90 -34.38
C GLU A 177 -19.14 7.33 -33.50
N GLU A 178 -19.98 6.50 -34.11
CA GLU A 178 -21.13 5.86 -33.47
C GLU A 178 -20.85 4.39 -33.16
N LEU A 179 -21.51 3.91 -32.09
CA LEU A 179 -21.51 2.50 -31.70
C LEU A 179 -22.89 2.09 -31.22
N GLN A 180 -23.12 0.79 -31.13
CA GLN A 180 -24.37 0.23 -30.62
C GLN A 180 -24.13 -0.44 -29.27
N ILE A 181 -25.00 -0.16 -28.30
CA ILE A 181 -25.11 -0.98 -27.09
C ILE A 181 -26.14 -2.07 -27.36
N VAL A 182 -25.71 -3.33 -27.28
CA VAL A 182 -26.54 -4.52 -27.41
C VAL A 182 -26.70 -5.16 -26.04
N LEU A 183 -27.95 -5.26 -25.57
CA LEU A 183 -28.27 -5.90 -24.31
C LEU A 183 -28.75 -7.34 -24.53
N PRO A 184 -28.28 -8.30 -23.71
CA PRO A 184 -28.78 -9.68 -23.73
C PRO A 184 -30.22 -9.78 -23.16
N SER A 185 -30.80 -8.69 -22.68
CA SER A 185 -32.21 -8.57 -22.31
C SER A 185 -33.00 -8.03 -23.49
N GLY A 186 -34.01 -8.78 -23.93
CA GLY A 186 -34.77 -8.51 -25.15
C GLY A 186 -36.19 -9.03 -25.05
N THR A 187 -36.96 -8.86 -26.12
CA THR A 187 -38.33 -9.36 -26.22
C THR A 187 -38.37 -10.58 -27.12
N ILE A 188 -39.16 -11.58 -26.71
CA ILE A 188 -39.44 -12.75 -27.56
C ILE A 188 -40.51 -12.32 -28.57
N THR A 189 -40.17 -12.44 -29.85
CA THR A 189 -41.08 -12.19 -30.96
C THR A 189 -41.41 -13.52 -31.65
N PRO A 190 -42.47 -13.60 -32.49
CA PRO A 190 -42.74 -14.80 -33.30
C PRO A 190 -41.58 -15.24 -34.20
N PHE A 191 -40.64 -14.33 -34.51
CA PHE A 191 -39.44 -14.59 -35.31
C PHE A 191 -38.19 -14.90 -34.47
N GLY A 192 -38.32 -15.02 -33.14
CA GLY A 192 -37.23 -15.33 -32.23
C GLY A 192 -36.94 -14.22 -31.21
N PHE A 193 -35.85 -14.40 -30.47
CA PHE A 193 -35.39 -13.45 -29.46
C PHE A 193 -34.75 -12.21 -30.12
N MET A 194 -35.31 -11.04 -29.85
CA MET A 194 -34.78 -9.78 -30.37
C MET A 194 -34.11 -8.99 -29.22
N PRO A 195 -32.78 -8.83 -29.23
CA PRO A 195 -32.08 -8.06 -28.19
C PRO A 195 -32.45 -6.57 -28.28
N LYS A 196 -32.33 -5.86 -27.15
CA LYS A 196 -32.44 -4.40 -27.17
C LYS A 196 -31.13 -3.81 -27.69
N ILE A 197 -31.22 -3.01 -28.74
CA ILE A 197 -30.10 -2.32 -29.39
C ILE A 197 -30.39 -0.82 -29.37
N ARG A 198 -29.39 0.00 -29.02
CA ARG A 198 -29.49 1.47 -29.10
C ARG A 198 -28.16 2.06 -29.54
N ASP A 199 -28.24 3.03 -30.45
CA ASP A 199 -27.08 3.75 -30.97
C ASP A 199 -26.64 4.86 -29.99
N PHE A 200 -25.33 5.04 -29.87
CA PHE A 200 -24.68 6.08 -29.07
C PHE A 200 -23.53 6.68 -29.86
N LYS A 201 -23.26 7.97 -29.60
CA LYS A 201 -22.14 8.68 -30.20
C LYS A 201 -21.00 8.83 -29.19
N VAL A 202 -19.79 8.43 -29.58
CA VAL A 202 -18.60 8.59 -28.75
C VAL A 202 -18.20 10.07 -28.73
N ILE A 203 -18.36 10.75 -27.60
CA ILE A 203 -18.02 12.17 -27.46
C ILE A 203 -16.65 12.41 -26.84
N GLY A 204 -16.07 11.37 -26.23
CA GLY A 204 -14.78 11.50 -25.58
C GLY A 204 -14.21 10.17 -25.10
N LYS A 205 -12.90 10.20 -24.91
CA LYS A 205 -12.05 9.08 -24.51
C LYS A 205 -11.52 9.33 -23.10
N ILE A 206 -11.69 8.36 -22.23
CA ILE A 206 -11.26 8.41 -20.84
C ILE A 206 -10.06 7.48 -20.64
N SER A 207 -9.08 7.92 -19.84
CA SER A 207 -8.08 7.01 -19.29
C SER A 207 -7.96 7.16 -17.78
N THR A 208 -8.03 6.03 -17.10
CA THR A 208 -7.74 5.89 -15.67
C THR A 208 -6.29 5.48 -15.41
N GLY A 209 -5.58 5.04 -16.47
CA GLY A 209 -4.25 4.44 -16.38
C GLY A 209 -4.27 2.98 -15.95
N MET A 210 -5.44 2.34 -15.87
CA MET A 210 -5.60 0.91 -15.62
C MET A 210 -6.18 0.23 -16.84
N TYR A 211 -5.37 -0.60 -17.51
CA TYR A 211 -5.75 -1.27 -18.76
C TYR A 211 -7.07 -2.06 -18.65
N ASP A 212 -7.22 -2.87 -17.59
CA ASP A 212 -8.43 -3.69 -17.39
C ASP A 212 -9.70 -2.86 -17.21
N TYR A 213 -9.58 -1.67 -16.61
CA TYR A 213 -10.71 -0.76 -16.43
C TYR A 213 -11.00 0.00 -17.74
N ASP A 214 -9.96 0.55 -18.37
CA ASP A 214 -10.06 1.32 -19.62
C ASP A 214 -10.51 0.44 -20.81
N SER A 215 -10.35 -0.89 -20.74
CA SER A 215 -10.77 -1.84 -21.78
C SER A 215 -12.22 -2.32 -21.64
N SER A 216 -12.89 -2.04 -20.52
CA SER A 216 -14.20 -2.63 -20.21
C SER A 216 -15.25 -1.65 -19.68
N VAL A 217 -14.96 -0.35 -19.59
CA VAL A 217 -15.90 0.66 -19.05
C VAL A 217 -16.39 1.65 -20.11
N ALA A 218 -17.68 1.98 -20.04
CA ALA A 218 -18.27 3.11 -20.75
C ALA A 218 -19.23 3.88 -19.83
N PHE A 219 -19.45 5.16 -20.09
CA PHE A 219 -20.31 6.04 -19.32
C PHE A 219 -21.35 6.70 -20.22
N ILE A 220 -22.59 6.71 -19.74
CA ILE A 220 -23.73 7.39 -20.38
C ILE A 220 -24.50 8.18 -19.31
N SER A 221 -25.42 9.04 -19.73
CA SER A 221 -26.27 9.74 -18.76
C SER A 221 -27.16 8.75 -17.99
N LEU A 222 -27.45 9.07 -16.73
CA LEU A 222 -28.35 8.27 -15.89
C LEU A 222 -29.71 8.09 -16.57
N ARG A 223 -30.20 9.13 -17.23
CA ARG A 223 -31.48 9.12 -17.95
C ARG A 223 -31.46 8.14 -19.12
N ASP A 224 -30.41 8.14 -19.93
CA ASP A 224 -30.29 7.22 -21.07
C ASP A 224 -30.15 5.77 -20.59
N ALA A 225 -29.42 5.55 -19.48
CA ALA A 225 -29.32 4.24 -18.85
C ALA A 225 -30.67 3.73 -18.32
N GLN A 226 -31.43 4.60 -17.66
CA GLN A 226 -32.77 4.29 -17.16
C GLN A 226 -33.74 3.96 -18.30
N GLU A 227 -33.70 4.72 -19.39
CA GLU A 227 -34.53 4.47 -20.57
C GLU A 227 -34.16 3.15 -21.25
N LEU A 228 -32.87 2.90 -21.46
CA LEU A 228 -32.37 1.68 -22.09
C LEU A 228 -32.77 0.42 -21.30
N LEU A 229 -32.71 0.49 -19.97
CA LEU A 229 -33.13 -0.61 -19.08
C LEU A 229 -34.65 -0.66 -18.84
N GLY A 230 -35.40 0.39 -19.15
CA GLY A 230 -36.83 0.51 -18.83
C GLY A 230 -37.12 0.77 -17.34
N LEU A 231 -36.19 1.40 -16.62
CA LEU A 231 -36.24 1.61 -15.17
C LEU A 231 -37.03 2.85 -14.71
N LYS A 232 -37.55 3.67 -15.63
CA LYS A 232 -38.20 4.96 -15.29
C LYS A 232 -37.30 5.80 -14.37
N ASN A 233 -37.70 6.08 -13.12
CA ASN A 233 -36.90 6.85 -12.14
C ASN A 233 -36.13 5.96 -11.13
N LYS A 234 -36.00 4.66 -11.42
CA LYS A 234 -35.28 3.73 -10.55
C LYS A 234 -33.78 3.71 -10.86
N ILE A 235 -33.00 3.41 -9.84
CA ILE A 235 -31.54 3.33 -9.88
C ILE A 235 -31.09 2.00 -9.27
N HIS A 236 -29.87 1.56 -9.61
CA HIS A 236 -29.29 0.32 -9.08
C HIS A 236 -28.51 0.53 -7.79
N ALA A 237 -27.95 1.72 -7.57
CA ALA A 237 -27.18 2.04 -6.40
C ALA A 237 -27.09 3.55 -6.14
N TYR A 238 -26.79 3.90 -4.89
CA TYR A 238 -26.09 5.14 -4.59
C TYR A 238 -24.63 4.87 -4.35
N GLU A 239 -23.79 5.71 -4.94
CA GLU A 239 -22.36 5.73 -4.71
C GLU A 239 -22.00 6.96 -3.88
N LEU A 240 -21.14 6.77 -2.87
CA LEU A 240 -20.86 7.76 -1.83
C LEU A 240 -19.36 8.02 -1.70
N ARG A 241 -19.02 9.30 -1.50
CA ARG A 241 -17.68 9.72 -1.05
C ARG A 241 -17.75 10.13 0.42
N VAL A 242 -16.74 9.73 1.18
CA VAL A 242 -16.59 10.06 2.60
C VAL A 242 -15.31 10.86 2.84
N SER A 243 -15.33 11.73 3.85
CA SER A 243 -14.20 12.60 4.19
C SER A 243 -12.96 11.85 4.68
N ASN A 244 -13.14 10.65 5.24
CA ASN A 244 -12.04 9.77 5.67
C ASN A 244 -12.32 8.35 5.21
N VAL A 245 -11.49 7.86 4.29
CA VAL A 245 -11.70 6.57 3.61
C VAL A 245 -11.39 5.38 4.50
N ASP A 246 -10.50 5.54 5.48
CA ASP A 246 -10.13 4.46 6.40
C ASP A 246 -11.29 4.06 7.31
N ARG A 247 -12.21 5.01 7.57
CA ARG A 247 -13.44 4.86 8.34
C ARG A 247 -14.68 4.57 7.50
N ALA A 248 -14.53 4.32 6.20
CA ALA A 248 -15.66 4.02 5.31
C ALA A 248 -16.43 2.77 5.76
N ASP A 249 -15.75 1.79 6.36
CA ASP A 249 -16.36 0.59 6.95
C ASP A 249 -17.32 0.92 8.10
N ALA A 250 -16.89 1.73 9.06
CA ALA A 250 -17.70 2.15 10.19
C ALA A 250 -18.91 3.02 9.76
N ILE A 251 -18.72 3.89 8.76
CA ILE A 251 -19.83 4.65 8.17
C ILE A 251 -20.80 3.70 7.47
N ALA A 252 -20.30 2.75 6.67
CA ALA A 252 -21.12 1.79 5.95
C ALA A 252 -21.97 0.96 6.92
N GLU A 253 -21.41 0.49 8.03
CA GLU A 253 -22.15 -0.24 9.07
C GLU A 253 -23.19 0.63 9.78
N THR A 254 -22.87 1.88 10.08
CA THR A 254 -23.83 2.82 10.69
C THR A 254 -24.98 3.09 9.72
N LEU A 255 -24.66 3.27 8.44
CA LEU A 255 -25.64 3.47 7.38
C LEU A 255 -26.50 2.22 7.17
N GLN A 256 -25.92 1.02 7.24
CA GLN A 256 -26.64 -0.25 7.21
C GLN A 256 -27.71 -0.33 8.29
N ARG A 257 -27.34 0.00 9.53
CA ARG A 257 -28.26 -0.03 10.67
C ARG A 257 -29.37 1.02 10.55
N ARG A 258 -29.04 2.22 10.04
CA ARG A 258 -30.02 3.30 9.84
C ARG A 258 -31.00 3.03 8.70
N LEU A 259 -30.52 2.46 7.59
CA LEU A 259 -31.38 2.17 6.43
C LEU A 259 -32.21 0.91 6.65
N GLY A 260 -31.61 -0.14 7.24
CA GLY A 260 -32.26 -1.43 7.45
C GLY A 260 -32.62 -2.15 6.13
N PHE A 261 -33.29 -3.29 6.26
CA PHE A 261 -33.83 -4.02 5.10
C PHE A 261 -34.84 -3.14 4.33
N PRO A 262 -34.85 -3.13 2.98
CA PRO A 262 -34.12 -4.01 2.06
C PRO A 262 -32.77 -3.47 1.56
N PHE A 263 -32.25 -2.41 2.19
CA PHE A 263 -30.98 -1.82 1.78
C PHE A 263 -29.80 -2.57 2.37
N TRP A 264 -28.72 -2.63 1.60
CA TRP A 264 -27.43 -3.06 2.07
C TRP A 264 -26.31 -2.14 1.63
N THR A 265 -25.25 -2.06 2.44
CA THR A 265 -24.09 -1.21 2.18
C THR A 265 -22.81 -2.04 2.05
N MET A 266 -21.91 -1.60 1.19
CA MET A 266 -20.55 -2.13 1.05
C MET A 266 -19.57 -0.97 1.06
N ASP A 267 -18.49 -1.10 1.81
CA ASP A 267 -17.33 -0.24 1.68
C ASP A 267 -16.36 -0.77 0.60
N TRP A 268 -15.47 0.09 0.15
CA TRP A 268 -14.45 -0.21 -0.85
C TRP A 268 -13.58 -1.44 -0.53
N LYS A 269 -13.28 -1.73 0.75
CA LYS A 269 -12.49 -2.92 1.14
C LYS A 269 -13.30 -4.20 0.90
N ARG A 270 -14.62 -4.15 1.10
CA ARG A 270 -15.54 -5.28 0.83
C ARG A 270 -15.79 -5.49 -0.65
N MET A 271 -15.86 -4.42 -1.45
CA MET A 271 -16.02 -4.51 -2.91
C MET A 271 -14.86 -5.28 -3.56
N SER A 272 -13.64 -5.06 -3.08
CA SER A 272 -12.43 -5.73 -3.59
C SER A 272 -11.79 -6.62 -2.54
N ARG A 273 -12.60 -7.47 -1.88
CA ARG A 273 -12.13 -8.36 -0.81
C ARG A 273 -10.92 -9.20 -1.23
N ASN A 274 -10.88 -9.71 -2.46
CA ASN A 274 -9.78 -10.54 -2.95
C ASN A 274 -8.46 -9.76 -3.06
N LEU A 275 -8.51 -8.54 -3.60
CA LEU A 275 -7.33 -7.66 -3.69
C LEU A 275 -6.78 -7.36 -2.29
N PHE A 276 -7.63 -6.90 -1.37
CA PHE A 276 -7.19 -6.55 -0.01
C PHE A 276 -6.89 -7.77 0.88
N ALA A 277 -7.42 -8.95 0.55
CA ALA A 277 -6.99 -10.20 1.16
C ALA A 277 -5.59 -10.58 0.68
N ALA A 278 -5.30 -10.48 -0.62
CA ALA A 278 -3.99 -10.72 -1.19
C ALA A 278 -2.93 -9.78 -0.58
N LEU A 279 -3.20 -8.46 -0.52
CA LEU A 279 -2.30 -7.49 0.12
C LEU A 279 -2.02 -7.81 1.61
N ARG A 280 -3.01 -8.36 2.32
CA ARG A 280 -2.82 -8.80 3.71
C ARG A 280 -1.97 -10.06 3.82
N LEU A 281 -2.20 -11.06 2.96
CA LEU A 281 -1.39 -12.27 2.90
C LEU A 281 0.06 -11.94 2.54
N GLU A 282 0.26 -11.01 1.60
CA GLU A 282 1.57 -10.49 1.24
C GLU A 282 2.26 -9.84 2.44
N LYS A 283 1.56 -8.98 3.20
CA LYS A 283 2.11 -8.38 4.43
C LYS A 283 2.54 -9.43 5.46
N ILE A 284 1.79 -10.54 5.59
CA ILE A 284 2.14 -11.66 6.47
C ILE A 284 3.40 -12.38 5.96
N ALA A 285 3.46 -12.70 4.65
CA ALA A 285 4.63 -13.33 4.06
C ALA A 285 5.89 -12.46 4.23
N MET A 286 5.75 -11.14 4.03
CA MET A 286 6.83 -10.19 4.25
C MET A 286 7.26 -10.13 5.71
N PHE A 287 6.34 -10.16 6.66
CA PHE A 287 6.67 -10.23 8.10
C PHE A 287 7.53 -11.47 8.43
N VAL A 288 7.23 -12.64 7.82
CA VAL A 288 8.03 -13.86 8.00
C VAL A 288 9.44 -13.67 7.44
N VAL A 289 9.58 -13.16 6.21
CA VAL A 289 10.88 -12.88 5.59
C VAL A 289 11.68 -11.86 6.42
N LEU A 290 11.01 -10.81 6.90
CA LEU A 290 11.60 -9.78 7.76
C LEU A 290 12.18 -10.37 9.04
N THR A 291 11.38 -11.21 9.70
CA THR A 291 11.75 -11.89 10.94
C THR A 291 12.97 -12.78 10.71
N LEU A 292 13.02 -13.48 9.57
CA LEU A 292 14.16 -14.31 9.19
C LEU A 292 15.44 -13.47 8.97
N ILE A 293 15.35 -12.34 8.25
CA ILE A 293 16.48 -11.42 8.04
C ILE A 293 17.02 -10.91 9.38
N ILE A 294 16.11 -10.51 10.27
CA ILE A 294 16.45 -10.04 11.61
C ILE A 294 17.13 -11.15 12.43
N LEU A 295 16.61 -12.38 12.37
CA LEU A 295 17.19 -13.52 13.09
C LEU A 295 18.61 -13.84 12.60
N VAL A 296 18.82 -13.84 11.28
CA VAL A 296 20.14 -14.04 10.68
C VAL A 296 21.12 -12.93 11.10
N ALA A 297 20.67 -11.67 11.11
CA ALA A 297 21.48 -10.54 11.57
C ALA A 297 21.83 -10.66 13.06
N ALA A 298 20.88 -11.03 13.92
CA ALA A 298 21.12 -11.23 15.34
C ALA A 298 22.10 -12.38 15.60
N PHE A 299 21.96 -13.51 14.89
CA PHE A 299 22.88 -14.65 15.00
C PHE A 299 24.30 -14.29 14.56
N ASN A 300 24.43 -13.44 13.54
CA ASN A 300 25.73 -12.90 13.11
C ASN A 300 26.39 -12.13 14.26
N ILE A 301 25.68 -11.20 14.91
CA ILE A 301 26.18 -10.44 16.05
C ILE A 301 26.64 -11.37 17.18
N VAL A 302 25.82 -12.36 17.56
CA VAL A 302 26.17 -13.33 18.62
C VAL A 302 27.47 -14.06 18.28
N SER A 303 27.56 -14.60 17.06
CA SER A 303 28.71 -15.39 16.60
C SER A 303 29.99 -14.56 16.58
N THR A 304 29.90 -13.33 16.07
CA THR A 304 31.03 -12.42 15.99
C THR A 304 31.51 -11.95 17.36
N LEU A 305 30.60 -11.57 18.27
CA LEU A 305 30.97 -11.16 19.62
C LEU A 305 31.51 -12.32 20.44
N PHE A 306 30.99 -13.53 20.25
CA PHE A 306 31.56 -14.72 20.87
C PHE A 306 32.99 -14.96 20.42
N MET A 307 33.26 -14.86 19.12
CA MET A 307 34.61 -14.95 18.56
C MET A 307 35.54 -13.86 19.13
N LEU A 308 35.06 -12.62 19.24
CA LEU A 308 35.80 -11.51 19.84
C LEU A 308 36.19 -11.80 21.30
N VAL A 309 35.28 -12.37 22.09
CA VAL A 309 35.55 -12.76 23.49
C VAL A 309 36.65 -13.84 23.55
N MET A 310 36.57 -14.83 22.66
CA MET A 310 37.57 -15.91 22.62
C MET A 310 38.95 -15.41 22.21
N GLU A 311 39.03 -14.49 21.24
CA GLU A 311 40.29 -13.89 20.81
C GLU A 311 40.87 -12.92 21.86
N LYS A 312 40.01 -12.32 22.70
CA LYS A 312 40.39 -11.42 23.81
C LYS A 312 40.55 -12.13 25.16
N ARG A 313 40.61 -13.46 25.18
CA ARG A 313 40.67 -14.23 26.42
C ARG A 313 41.87 -13.87 27.32
N GLU A 314 43.06 -13.68 26.75
CA GLU A 314 44.26 -13.25 27.48
C GLU A 314 44.13 -11.83 28.03
N ASP A 315 43.65 -10.88 27.21
CA ASP A 315 43.42 -9.49 27.62
C ASP A 315 42.44 -9.42 28.81
N ILE A 316 41.37 -10.24 28.79
CA ILE A 316 40.40 -10.35 29.90
C ILE A 316 41.08 -10.89 31.16
N ALA A 317 41.94 -11.90 31.02
CA ALA A 317 42.65 -12.50 32.14
C ALA A 317 43.62 -11.50 32.81
N ILE A 318 44.34 -10.70 32.02
CA ILE A 318 45.21 -9.63 32.52
C ILE A 318 44.40 -8.58 33.27
N LEU A 319 43.27 -8.13 32.71
CA LEU A 319 42.40 -7.15 33.37
C LEU A 319 41.87 -7.68 34.71
N LYS A 320 41.44 -8.93 34.76
CA LYS A 320 40.99 -9.56 36.00
C LYS A 320 42.12 -9.76 37.02
N ALA A 321 43.32 -10.13 36.58
CA ALA A 321 44.49 -10.24 37.44
C ALA A 321 44.90 -8.89 38.04
N MET A 322 44.64 -7.79 37.32
CA MET A 322 44.81 -6.42 37.80
C MET A 322 43.66 -5.92 38.70
N GLY A 323 42.62 -6.73 38.95
CA GLY A 323 41.53 -6.41 39.86
C GLY A 323 40.19 -6.04 39.20
N ALA A 324 40.03 -6.21 37.89
CA ALA A 324 38.73 -6.00 37.24
C ALA A 324 37.70 -7.05 37.68
N THR A 325 36.51 -6.60 38.07
CA THR A 325 35.39 -7.47 38.49
C THR A 325 34.65 -8.06 37.29
N ASP A 326 33.95 -9.18 37.49
CA ASP A 326 33.11 -9.81 36.47
C ASP A 326 32.04 -8.86 35.91
N SER A 327 31.49 -7.97 36.74
CA SER A 327 30.54 -6.94 36.29
C SER A 327 31.18 -5.87 35.39
N GLN A 328 32.44 -5.51 35.64
CA GLN A 328 33.18 -4.58 34.77
C GLN A 328 33.49 -5.24 33.42
N ILE A 329 33.91 -6.52 33.41
CA ILE A 329 34.11 -7.28 32.17
C ILE A 329 32.80 -7.40 31.38
N LEU A 330 31.69 -7.74 32.06
CA LEU A 330 30.37 -7.79 31.43
C LEU A 330 30.01 -6.45 30.76
N ARG A 331 30.17 -5.32 31.46
CA ARG A 331 29.86 -3.98 30.94
C ARG A 331 30.73 -3.62 29.73
N ILE A 332 32.02 -3.95 29.74
CA ILE A 332 32.92 -3.71 28.60
C ILE A 332 32.35 -4.37 27.33
N PHE A 333 32.04 -5.66 27.38
CA PHE A 333 31.53 -6.38 26.21
C PHE A 333 30.11 -5.97 25.81
N VAL A 334 29.25 -5.60 26.78
CA VAL A 334 27.95 -4.99 26.49
C VAL A 334 28.10 -3.67 25.73
N TYR A 335 29.03 -2.80 26.13
CA TYR A 335 29.30 -1.55 25.43
C TYR A 335 29.94 -1.75 24.05
N THR A 336 30.79 -2.76 23.89
CA THR A 336 31.33 -3.12 22.57
C THR A 336 30.22 -3.57 21.62
N GLY A 337 29.36 -4.49 22.03
CA GLY A 337 28.24 -4.96 21.20
C GLY A 337 27.21 -3.86 20.92
N PHE A 338 26.89 -3.04 21.92
CA PHE A 338 26.02 -1.88 21.73
C PHE A 338 26.60 -0.88 20.72
N SER A 339 27.92 -0.63 20.75
CA SER A 339 28.58 0.26 19.81
C SER A 339 28.53 -0.30 18.38
N VAL A 340 28.75 -1.61 18.20
CA VAL A 340 28.60 -2.28 16.89
C VAL A 340 27.17 -2.14 16.37
N GLY A 341 26.18 -2.43 17.22
CA GLY A 341 24.75 -2.26 16.90
C GLY A 341 24.39 -0.82 16.55
N LEU A 342 24.92 0.15 17.30
CA LEU A 342 24.67 1.57 17.09
C LEU A 342 25.24 2.05 15.76
N PHE A 343 26.51 1.81 15.48
CA PHE A 343 27.11 2.23 14.21
C PHE A 343 26.46 1.50 13.03
N GLY A 344 26.23 0.19 13.14
CA GLY A 344 25.55 -0.57 12.10
C GLY A 344 24.14 -0.02 11.82
N THR A 345 23.38 0.31 12.87
CA THR A 345 22.03 0.88 12.73
C THR A 345 22.08 2.30 12.15
N VAL A 346 22.98 3.17 12.63
CA VAL A 346 23.10 4.55 12.12
C VAL A 346 23.46 4.55 10.64
N PHE A 347 24.51 3.80 10.25
CA PHE A 347 24.86 3.69 8.84
C PHE A 347 23.76 3.00 8.04
N GLY A 348 23.08 2.01 8.63
CA GLY A 348 22.00 1.27 7.96
C GLY A 348 20.79 2.15 7.68
N VAL A 349 20.43 3.04 8.62
CA VAL A 349 19.39 4.05 8.43
C VAL A 349 19.80 5.05 7.36
N ILE A 350 21.02 5.59 7.43
CA ILE A 350 21.54 6.54 6.42
C ILE A 350 21.55 5.90 5.03
N GLY A 351 22.04 4.66 4.93
CA GLY A 351 22.08 3.91 3.69
C GLY A 351 20.68 3.56 3.16
N GLY A 352 19.77 3.15 4.04
CA GLY A 352 18.39 2.78 3.70
C GLY A 352 17.59 3.98 3.20
N VAL A 353 17.59 5.06 3.96
CA VAL A 353 16.91 6.32 3.57
C VAL A 353 17.57 6.90 2.31
N GLY A 354 18.89 6.93 2.25
CA GLY A 354 19.63 7.41 1.09
C GLY A 354 19.32 6.61 -0.18
N LEU A 355 19.22 5.29 -0.08
CA LEU A 355 18.86 4.42 -1.19
C LEU A 355 17.39 4.61 -1.60
N CYS A 356 16.46 4.77 -0.65
CA CYS A 356 15.06 5.07 -0.94
C CYS A 356 14.91 6.38 -1.72
N GLU A 357 15.58 7.46 -1.29
CA GLU A 357 15.58 8.74 -1.99
C GLU A 357 16.22 8.64 -3.38
N LEU A 358 17.30 7.87 -3.51
CA LEU A 358 17.95 7.62 -4.80
C LEU A 358 17.01 6.87 -5.76
N LEU A 359 16.37 5.81 -5.29
CA LEU A 359 15.41 5.03 -6.09
C LEU A 359 14.21 5.89 -6.52
N LYS A 360 13.71 6.73 -5.61
CA LYS A 360 12.60 7.67 -5.89
C LYS A 360 12.98 8.71 -6.94
N LYS A 361 14.19 9.26 -6.87
CA LYS A 361 14.68 10.32 -7.78
C LYS A 361 15.04 9.82 -9.17
N TYR A 362 15.75 8.71 -9.26
CA TYR A 362 16.33 8.25 -10.53
C TYR A 362 15.46 7.23 -11.27
N GLN A 363 14.44 6.65 -10.62
CA GLN A 363 13.49 5.71 -11.23
C GLN A 363 14.18 4.66 -12.12
N PHE A 364 15.28 4.08 -11.63
CA PHE A 364 16.13 3.14 -12.39
C PHE A 364 15.34 1.96 -12.98
N ILE A 365 14.23 1.60 -12.32
CA ILE A 365 13.34 0.50 -12.72
C ILE A 365 12.09 1.11 -13.33
N LYS A 366 12.02 1.10 -14.67
CA LYS A 366 10.79 1.38 -15.41
C LYS A 366 9.94 0.12 -15.41
N ILE A 367 8.72 0.22 -14.91
CA ILE A 367 7.79 -0.89 -14.85
C ILE A 367 6.82 -0.76 -16.03
N PRO A 368 6.50 -1.83 -16.77
CA PRO A 368 5.50 -1.76 -17.83
C PRO A 368 4.15 -1.34 -17.22
N LYS A 369 3.62 -0.20 -17.71
CA LYS A 369 2.42 0.46 -17.20
C LYS A 369 1.20 -0.46 -17.20
N GLU A 370 1.17 -1.40 -18.15
CA GLU A 370 0.09 -2.36 -18.39
C GLU A 370 -0.17 -3.28 -17.18
N VAL A 371 0.85 -3.59 -16.36
CA VAL A 371 0.74 -4.58 -15.28
C VAL A 371 0.66 -3.94 -13.89
N TYR A 372 1.35 -2.81 -13.67
CA TYR A 372 1.52 -2.25 -12.32
C TYR A 372 0.98 -0.82 -12.15
N PHE A 373 0.30 -0.28 -13.16
CA PHE A 373 -0.45 0.98 -13.04
C PHE A 373 0.40 2.21 -12.60
N THR A 374 1.73 2.15 -12.79
CA THR A 374 2.69 3.20 -12.42
C THR A 374 3.87 3.23 -13.39
N ASP A 375 4.44 4.42 -13.59
CA ASP A 375 5.61 4.67 -14.44
C ASP A 375 6.92 4.41 -13.70
N SER A 376 6.85 4.22 -12.38
CA SER A 376 8.02 4.11 -11.50
C SER A 376 7.72 3.34 -10.23
N LEU A 377 8.77 2.78 -9.62
CA LEU A 377 8.68 2.09 -8.34
C LEU A 377 8.16 3.04 -7.24
N PRO A 378 6.96 2.83 -6.70
CA PRO A 378 6.41 3.69 -5.66
C PRO A 378 7.14 3.41 -4.34
N ILE A 379 7.67 4.44 -3.71
CA ILE A 379 8.40 4.36 -2.44
C ILE A 379 7.81 5.39 -1.49
N LEU A 380 7.28 4.92 -0.37
CA LEU A 380 6.76 5.75 0.70
C LEU A 380 7.59 5.50 1.96
N LEU A 381 8.39 6.49 2.36
CA LEU A 381 9.17 6.42 3.58
C LEU A 381 8.35 6.99 4.74
N ASP A 382 7.96 6.13 5.69
CA ASP A 382 7.37 6.56 6.97
C ASP A 382 8.46 6.62 8.05
N TRP A 383 8.63 7.78 8.68
CA TRP A 383 9.61 7.97 9.75
C TRP A 383 9.31 7.13 10.99
N THR A 384 8.05 6.80 11.23
CA THR A 384 7.62 5.90 12.31
C THR A 384 8.21 4.52 12.08
N ASP A 385 8.13 3.99 10.86
CA ASP A 385 8.70 2.69 10.52
C ASP A 385 10.22 2.71 10.64
N VAL A 386 10.89 3.78 10.16
CA VAL A 386 12.35 3.94 10.30
C VAL A 386 12.76 3.93 11.77
N VAL A 387 12.06 4.66 12.64
CA VAL A 387 12.33 4.71 14.08
C VAL A 387 12.07 3.35 14.73
N VAL A 388 10.96 2.68 14.40
CA VAL A 388 10.64 1.35 14.93
C VAL A 388 11.70 0.32 14.53
N ILE A 389 12.17 0.34 13.28
CA ILE A 389 13.25 -0.54 12.80
C ILE A 389 14.55 -0.23 13.55
N ALA A 390 14.93 1.05 13.67
CA ALA A 390 16.16 1.45 14.35
C ALA A 390 16.16 1.03 15.82
N VAL A 391 15.07 1.30 16.54
CA VAL A 391 14.93 0.91 17.96
C VAL A 391 14.94 -0.62 18.10
N SER A 392 14.23 -1.34 17.23
CA SER A 392 14.20 -2.80 17.26
C SER A 392 15.58 -3.41 17.00
N ALA A 393 16.33 -2.87 16.04
CA ALA A 393 17.70 -3.31 15.74
C ALA A 393 18.65 -3.09 16.93
N LEU A 394 18.55 -1.93 17.61
CA LEU A 394 19.34 -1.64 18.81
C LEU A 394 19.00 -2.58 19.96
N VAL A 395 17.70 -2.80 20.22
CA VAL A 395 17.23 -3.73 21.28
C VAL A 395 17.73 -5.14 20.99
N LEU A 396 17.60 -5.62 19.76
CA LEU A 396 18.04 -6.96 19.39
C LEU A 396 19.56 -7.12 19.44
N SER A 397 20.32 -6.10 19.02
CA SER A 397 21.77 -6.09 19.15
C SER A 397 22.21 -6.14 20.62
N LEU A 398 21.53 -5.39 21.49
CA LEU A 398 21.79 -5.42 22.93
C LEU A 398 21.50 -6.81 23.51
N LEU A 399 20.35 -7.40 23.17
CA LEU A 399 19.96 -8.74 23.62
C LEU A 399 20.96 -9.82 23.14
N ALA A 400 21.37 -9.75 21.87
CA ALA A 400 22.37 -10.65 21.28
C ALA A 400 23.72 -10.57 22.00
N THR A 401 24.09 -9.39 22.50
CA THR A 401 25.37 -9.14 23.18
C THR A 401 25.42 -9.73 24.60
N ILE A 402 24.28 -9.90 25.27
CA ILE A 402 24.25 -10.32 26.68
C ILE A 402 24.86 -11.71 26.87
N TYR A 403 24.59 -12.66 25.96
CA TYR A 403 25.10 -14.03 26.09
C TYR A 403 26.63 -14.11 25.98
N PRO A 404 27.29 -13.59 24.93
CA PRO A 404 28.75 -13.55 24.85
C PRO A 404 29.40 -12.76 25.98
N ALA A 405 28.82 -11.63 26.39
CA ALA A 405 29.37 -10.81 27.48
C ALA A 405 29.37 -11.57 28.83
N ARG A 406 28.32 -12.35 29.11
CA ARG A 406 28.28 -13.23 30.29
C ARG A 406 29.33 -14.32 30.22
N GLN A 407 29.60 -14.86 29.03
CA GLN A 407 30.66 -15.86 28.85
C GLN A 407 32.05 -15.25 29.12
N ALA A 408 32.29 -14.03 28.63
CA ALA A 408 33.53 -13.28 28.89
C ALA A 408 33.77 -13.05 30.39
N ALA A 409 32.72 -12.65 31.10
CA ALA A 409 32.76 -12.42 32.54
C ALA A 409 33.06 -13.69 33.35
N LYS A 410 32.84 -14.90 32.82
CA LYS A 410 33.12 -16.17 33.51
C LYS A 410 34.52 -16.74 33.27
N ILE A 411 35.38 -16.05 32.52
CA ILE A 411 36.74 -16.54 32.23
C ILE A 411 37.60 -16.52 33.50
N ASN A 412 38.24 -17.66 33.81
CA ASN A 412 39.20 -17.81 34.90
C ASN A 412 40.58 -17.27 34.48
N PRO A 413 41.18 -16.32 35.21
CA PRO A 413 42.48 -15.74 34.85
C PRO A 413 43.61 -16.77 34.80
N SER A 414 43.64 -17.72 35.73
CA SER A 414 44.69 -18.74 35.83
C SER A 414 44.68 -19.74 34.67
N GLU A 415 43.50 -20.10 34.16
CA GLU A 415 43.37 -21.01 33.02
C GLU A 415 43.68 -20.29 31.70
N ALA A 416 43.27 -19.03 31.58
CA ALA A 416 43.50 -18.22 30.38
C ALA A 416 45.00 -17.90 30.18
N LEU A 417 45.75 -17.61 31.25
CA LEU A 417 47.19 -17.32 31.18
C LEU A 417 48.08 -18.57 31.06
N ARG A 418 47.53 -19.77 31.29
CA ARG A 418 48.24 -21.05 31.12
C ARG A 418 48.13 -21.62 29.70
N LEU A 419 47.14 -21.16 28.94
CA LEU A 419 46.79 -21.66 27.59
C LEU A 419 47.16 -20.67 26.46
N GLY A 420 47.59 -19.45 26.80
CA GLY A 420 48.23 -18.50 25.90
C GLY A 420 49.75 -18.59 26.04
#